data_AF-A0AAQ3TGM3-F1
#
_entry.id   AF-A0AAQ3TGM3-F1
#
_cell.length_a   1.000
_cell.length_b   1.000
_cell.length_c   1.000
_cell.angle_alpha   90.00
_cell.angle_beta   90.00
_cell.angle_gamma   90.00
#
_symmetry.space_group_name_H-M   'P 1'
#
loop_
_entity.id
_entity.type
_entity.pdbx_description
1 polymer ?
#
loop_
_entity_poly.entity_id
_entity_poly.type
_entity_poly.pdbx_seq_one_letter_code
_entity_poly.pdbx_strand_id
1 'polypeptide(L)'
;MLRHHNALASPHPAIRPPTRIACSSICNRANSRATVSPSTNHGKLLLPRGWPSTRRRTTTVTSSQSLPGYTPDDADQCLKPSDNISFAAVKESVIGINSALNSVGVRSELILLALPAVFGQAIDPMAQLMETAYIGRLGALELASAGIGVSIFNIVSKIFNIPLLSIATSFVAEDIARSATKHPNSGKLELTSVSSALILAAGIGIIEALALFLGSGLFLKLMGVSPVSPMHKPAKLFLSLRALGAPANVIMLAVQGIFRGFKDTKTPVFYIGLGNLSAVALLPLLIYGFQLGITGAAISTVVSQYIITILLLWSLRKRAVLLPPRIDQLEFSGYLKSGGMLLGRTLSILLTMTIGTSMAARQGPTAMAAHQICLQVWLAVSLLADALAVSAQAMIASSYATLNYKRVQKIAIFALQIGVISGLALTIGLYASFGNIARLFTSDPEVLMVVRSCALFVCASQPINALAFIFDGLHYGASDFDYVAQATIVVGVISSLILLWAPSVFGLAGIWAGLTTLMGLRMVAGILRHMSPHQTSAALAQVVMPSVYAGSKDYPSVIETNPSLL
;
A
#
# COMPACT_ATOMS: atom_id res chain seq x y z
N MET A 1 -25.19 61.03 11.90
CA MET A 1 -26.57 61.29 11.44
C MET A 1 -27.07 59.99 10.82
N LEU A 2 -28.06 59.29 11.40
CA LEU A 2 -29.52 59.48 11.20
C LEU A 2 -29.94 59.13 9.75
N ARG A 3 -30.88 58.21 9.47
CA ARG A 3 -31.79 57.35 10.27
C ARG A 3 -31.74 55.91 9.68
N HIS A 4 -32.00 54.78 10.35
CA HIS A 4 -33.09 54.32 11.26
C HIS A 4 -34.51 54.25 10.66
N HIS A 5 -35.03 53.03 10.55
CA HIS A 5 -36.45 52.72 10.77
C HIS A 5 -36.57 51.34 11.43
N ASN A 6 -37.44 51.25 12.45
CA ASN A 6 -37.84 50.01 13.13
C ASN A 6 -39.23 49.58 12.55
N ALA A 7 -39.95 48.52 12.96
CA ALA A 7 -39.90 47.74 14.20
C ALA A 7 -40.74 46.42 14.13
N LEU A 8 -40.61 45.56 15.16
CA LEU A 8 -41.61 44.57 15.67
C LEU A 8 -42.02 43.38 14.74
N ALA A 9 -42.39 42.18 15.21
CA ALA A 9 -42.30 41.50 16.53
C ALA A 9 -42.41 39.95 16.35
N SER A 10 -42.20 39.19 17.43
CA SER A 10 -42.27 37.70 17.53
C SER A 10 -43.67 37.18 17.98
N PRO A 11 -43.97 35.86 18.17
CA PRO A 11 -43.11 34.66 18.13
C PRO A 11 -43.69 33.38 17.42
N HIS A 12 -43.05 32.23 17.68
CA HIS A 12 -43.38 30.85 17.25
C HIS A 12 -44.84 30.36 17.48
N PRO A 13 -45.24 29.26 16.81
CA PRO A 13 -45.20 27.96 17.49
C PRO A 13 -44.26 26.92 16.82
N ALA A 14 -43.99 25.81 17.52
CA ALA A 14 -43.13 24.72 17.08
C ALA A 14 -43.93 23.45 16.74
N ILE A 15 -43.40 22.60 15.86
CA ILE A 15 -43.93 21.27 15.54
C ILE A 15 -42.97 20.19 16.10
N ARG A 16 -43.54 19.12 16.66
CA ARG A 16 -42.83 18.09 17.46
C ARG A 16 -42.47 16.83 16.66
N PRO A 17 -41.49 16.02 17.14
CA PRO A 17 -41.15 14.72 16.54
C PRO A 17 -42.19 13.63 16.86
N PRO A 18 -42.23 12.52 16.11
CA PRO A 18 -43.09 11.38 16.38
C PRO A 18 -42.51 10.44 17.45
N THR A 19 -43.34 10.03 18.40
CA THR A 19 -43.04 8.97 19.38
C THR A 19 -44.10 7.86 19.34
N ARG A 20 -43.62 6.61 19.46
CA ARG A 20 -44.31 5.33 19.76
C ARG A 20 -45.82 5.36 20.08
N ILE A 21 -46.55 4.35 19.59
CA ILE A 21 -47.19 3.30 20.42
C ILE A 21 -47.78 2.20 19.52
N ALA A 22 -47.51 0.93 19.87
CA ALA A 22 -48.40 -0.22 19.64
C ALA A 22 -47.80 -1.47 20.35
N CYS A 23 -48.37 -1.86 21.49
CA CYS A 23 -48.12 -3.18 22.08
C CYS A 23 -49.41 -4.01 21.97
N SER A 24 -49.28 -5.28 21.62
CA SER A 24 -50.37 -6.26 21.74
C SER A 24 -49.81 -7.63 22.09
N SER A 25 -50.03 -8.07 23.33
CA SER A 25 -49.64 -9.39 23.82
C SER A 25 -50.73 -10.42 23.52
N ILE A 26 -50.35 -11.58 22.96
CA ILE A 26 -51.16 -12.81 23.00
C ILE A 26 -50.24 -13.94 23.49
N CYS A 27 -50.78 -14.84 24.30
CA CYS A 27 -50.07 -15.92 24.98
C CYS A 27 -50.77 -17.28 24.72
N ASN A 28 -50.04 -18.38 24.93
CA ASN A 28 -50.43 -19.77 24.64
C ASN A 28 -50.60 -20.07 23.12
N ARG A 29 -50.27 -21.28 22.62
CA ARG A 29 -50.50 -22.60 23.21
C ARG A 29 -49.49 -23.64 22.68
N ALA A 30 -49.24 -24.71 23.44
CA ALA A 30 -48.51 -25.89 22.96
C ALA A 30 -49.47 -26.95 22.39
N ASN A 31 -48.99 -27.79 21.46
CA ASN A 31 -49.15 -29.26 21.54
C ASN A 31 -48.21 -30.03 20.59
N SER A 32 -48.15 -31.35 20.77
CA SER A 32 -47.22 -32.31 20.13
C SER A 32 -47.88 -33.18 19.04
N ARG A 33 -47.08 -34.12 18.46
CA ARG A 33 -47.35 -35.14 17.41
C ARG A 33 -46.93 -34.65 16.01
N ALA A 34 -46.14 -35.33 15.17
CA ALA A 34 -45.70 -36.73 15.04
C ALA A 34 -46.77 -37.74 14.57
N THR A 35 -46.73 -38.14 13.29
CA THR A 35 -46.89 -39.53 12.77
C THR A 35 -46.75 -39.66 11.24
N VAL A 36 -46.15 -40.78 10.80
CA VAL A 36 -46.55 -41.64 9.64
C VAL A 36 -46.24 -41.21 8.17
N SER A 37 -45.41 -42.05 7.53
CA SER A 37 -45.18 -42.31 6.08
C SER A 37 -46.27 -43.28 5.55
N PRO A 38 -46.53 -43.58 4.23
CA PRO A 38 -45.50 -44.01 3.26
C PRO A 38 -45.82 -43.90 1.73
N SER A 39 -45.05 -44.66 0.93
CA SER A 39 -45.33 -45.27 -0.40
C SER A 39 -44.88 -44.49 -1.67
N THR A 40 -43.86 -45.00 -2.41
CA THR A 40 -43.88 -45.83 -3.66
C THR A 40 -43.91 -45.00 -4.97
N ASN A 41 -43.35 -45.41 -6.13
CA ASN A 41 -42.66 -46.66 -6.55
C ASN A 41 -41.69 -46.46 -7.75
N HIS A 42 -40.93 -47.52 -8.10
CA HIS A 42 -40.20 -47.77 -9.37
C HIS A 42 -39.01 -46.85 -9.74
N GLY A 43 -38.01 -47.26 -10.54
CA GLY A 43 -37.78 -48.55 -11.23
C GLY A 43 -36.28 -48.82 -11.54
N LYS A 44 -35.93 -49.99 -12.09
CA LYS A 44 -34.54 -50.50 -12.30
C LYS A 44 -34.14 -50.56 -13.79
N LEU A 45 -32.84 -50.48 -14.09
CA LEU A 45 -32.09 -51.24 -15.13
C LEU A 45 -30.57 -51.00 -14.87
N LEU A 46 -29.78 -51.96 -14.37
CA LEU A 46 -29.04 -53.07 -15.00
C LEU A 46 -27.63 -52.73 -15.58
N LEU A 47 -26.70 -53.65 -15.28
CA LEU A 47 -25.25 -53.74 -15.58
C LEU A 47 -25.04 -54.67 -16.84
N PRO A 48 -23.82 -55.04 -17.36
CA PRO A 48 -22.56 -55.23 -16.61
C PRO A 48 -21.14 -55.22 -17.30
N ARG A 49 -20.11 -55.36 -16.43
CA ARG A 49 -18.83 -56.13 -16.55
C ARG A 49 -17.64 -55.65 -17.42
N GLY A 50 -16.47 -55.60 -16.76
CA GLY A 50 -15.11 -55.71 -17.30
C GLY A 50 -14.07 -55.79 -16.15
N TRP A 51 -13.14 -56.78 -16.18
CA TRP A 51 -12.18 -57.17 -15.10
C TRP A 51 -11.11 -58.11 -15.74
N PRO A 52 -9.97 -58.51 -15.10
CA PRO A 52 -9.27 -58.01 -13.90
C PRO A 52 -7.69 -58.00 -14.02
N SER A 53 -6.98 -57.88 -12.86
CA SER A 53 -5.63 -58.48 -12.57
C SER A 53 -4.33 -57.74 -13.01
N THR A 54 -3.12 -57.93 -12.46
CA THR A 54 -2.62 -58.32 -11.09
C THR A 54 -1.11 -58.00 -10.86
N ARG A 55 -0.69 -57.92 -9.57
CA ARG A 55 0.63 -58.30 -8.98
C ARG A 55 1.96 -57.61 -9.40
N ARG A 56 2.73 -57.19 -8.37
CA ARG A 56 4.00 -57.81 -7.86
C ARG A 56 4.40 -57.14 -6.51
N ARG A 57 5.27 -57.66 -5.62
CA ARG A 57 5.49 -59.03 -5.05
C ARG A 57 6.58 -58.95 -3.94
N THR A 58 6.35 -59.46 -2.71
CA THR A 58 7.33 -60.09 -1.77
C THR A 58 8.56 -59.25 -1.27
N THR A 59 9.33 -59.52 -0.19
CA THR A 59 9.54 -60.58 0.87
C THR A 59 10.54 -59.97 1.91
N THR A 60 10.64 -60.24 3.22
CA THR A 60 9.89 -61.00 4.27
C THR A 60 10.24 -60.36 5.66
N VAL A 61 10.42 -60.93 6.89
CA VAL A 61 10.54 -62.29 7.47
C VAL A 61 10.20 -62.29 9.01
N THR A 62 10.49 -63.39 9.71
CA THR A 62 10.33 -63.74 11.16
C THR A 62 11.26 -62.97 12.13
N SER A 63 11.10 -62.90 13.47
CA SER A 63 10.03 -63.22 14.48
C SER A 63 10.51 -62.64 15.87
N SER A 64 10.04 -62.94 17.10
CA SER A 64 9.10 -63.93 17.68
C SER A 64 8.58 -63.55 19.11
N GLN A 65 7.37 -64.01 19.43
CA GLN A 65 6.72 -64.28 20.74
C GLN A 65 7.28 -63.74 22.09
N SER A 66 6.45 -62.96 22.80
CA SER A 66 5.89 -63.33 24.13
C SER A 66 4.64 -62.47 24.47
N LEU A 67 3.84 -62.91 25.43
CA LEU A 67 2.52 -62.38 25.87
C LEU A 67 2.47 -62.39 27.42
N PRO A 68 1.46 -61.81 28.12
CA PRO A 68 0.24 -61.13 27.65
C PRO A 68 -0.01 -59.71 28.23
N GLY A 69 -0.95 -58.95 27.65
CA GLY A 69 -1.53 -57.78 28.32
C GLY A 69 -2.38 -56.84 27.46
N TYR A 70 -3.65 -56.67 27.85
CA TYR A 70 -4.61 -55.63 27.41
C TYR A 70 -5.13 -55.65 25.96
N THR A 71 -6.33 -55.08 25.78
CA THR A 71 -7.09 -54.95 24.52
C THR A 71 -8.04 -53.73 24.60
N PRO A 72 -8.51 -53.17 23.46
CA PRO A 72 -7.89 -53.04 22.15
C PRO A 72 -7.74 -51.54 21.76
N ASP A 73 -7.72 -51.24 20.47
CA ASP A 73 -8.00 -49.92 19.86
C ASP A 73 -7.04 -48.76 20.20
N ASP A 74 -5.79 -48.90 19.74
CA ASP A 74 -4.97 -47.73 19.38
C ASP A 74 -4.13 -48.02 18.11
N ALA A 75 -3.68 -46.95 17.44
CA ALA A 75 -2.82 -46.92 16.25
C ALA A 75 -3.34 -47.58 14.93
N ASP A 76 -4.10 -46.81 14.15
CA ASP A 76 -4.05 -46.87 12.67
C ASP A 76 -3.49 -45.53 12.11
N GLN A 77 -2.16 -45.36 12.20
CA GLN A 77 -1.48 -44.12 11.80
C GLN A 77 -1.39 -43.98 10.27
N CYS A 78 -2.49 -43.52 9.66
CA CYS A 78 -2.52 -43.16 8.25
C CYS A 78 -1.85 -41.79 8.01
N LEU A 79 -0.55 -41.80 7.68
CA LEU A 79 0.23 -40.62 7.26
C LEU A 79 -0.51 -39.82 6.17
N LYS A 80 -0.88 -38.57 6.47
CA LYS A 80 -1.50 -37.63 5.52
C LYS A 80 -0.82 -36.25 5.59
N PRO A 81 -0.46 -35.64 4.44
CA PRO A 81 0.16 -34.33 4.42
C PRO A 81 -0.89 -33.21 4.55
N SER A 82 -0.94 -32.53 5.69
CA SER A 82 -1.77 -31.32 5.84
C SER A 82 -1.27 -30.38 6.95
N ASP A 83 -0.12 -29.75 6.73
CA ASP A 83 0.37 -28.62 7.56
C ASP A 83 -0.46 -27.34 7.35
N ASN A 84 -1.74 -27.41 7.72
CA ASN A 84 -2.58 -26.23 7.90
C ASN A 84 -2.14 -25.54 9.20
N ILE A 85 -1.05 -24.77 9.14
CA ILE A 85 -0.54 -23.95 10.24
C ILE A 85 -1.69 -23.11 10.79
N SER A 86 -2.17 -23.46 11.99
CA SER A 86 -3.43 -22.88 12.49
C SER A 86 -3.25 -21.40 12.79
N PHE A 87 -4.24 -20.58 12.44
CA PHE A 87 -4.18 -19.14 12.70
C PHE A 87 -4.13 -18.83 14.21
N ALA A 88 -4.55 -19.78 15.06
CA ALA A 88 -4.34 -19.76 16.50
C ALA A 88 -2.85 -19.90 16.85
N ALA A 89 -2.14 -20.91 16.34
CA ALA A 89 -0.70 -21.09 16.58
C ALA A 89 0.14 -19.92 16.03
N VAL A 90 -0.25 -19.31 14.90
CA VAL A 90 0.37 -18.07 14.40
C VAL A 90 0.09 -16.88 15.33
N LYS A 91 -1.13 -16.77 15.87
CA LYS A 91 -1.49 -15.71 16.82
C LYS A 91 -0.78 -15.89 18.16
N GLU A 92 -0.66 -17.11 18.66
CA GLU A 92 0.04 -17.45 19.90
C GLU A 92 1.55 -17.26 19.77
N SER A 93 2.16 -17.64 18.64
CA SER A 93 3.57 -17.33 18.37
C SER A 93 3.81 -15.82 18.18
N VAL A 94 2.89 -15.05 17.60
CA VAL A 94 2.99 -13.57 17.55
C VAL A 94 2.80 -12.94 18.94
N ILE A 95 1.90 -13.47 19.77
CA ILE A 95 1.73 -13.02 21.17
C ILE A 95 2.96 -13.39 22.02
N GLY A 96 3.53 -14.58 21.81
CA GLY A 96 4.77 -15.05 22.43
C GLY A 96 6.00 -14.26 21.98
N ILE A 97 6.04 -13.86 20.70
CA ILE A 97 7.03 -12.91 20.19
C ILE A 97 6.83 -11.55 20.87
N ASN A 98 5.61 -11.05 21.04
CA ASN A 98 5.38 -9.78 21.75
C ASN A 98 5.70 -9.86 23.26
N SER A 99 5.45 -10.98 23.94
CA SER A 99 5.80 -11.14 25.35
C SER A 99 7.30 -11.33 25.56
N ALA A 100 7.98 -12.06 24.67
CA ALA A 100 9.45 -12.10 24.60
C ALA A 100 10.03 -10.72 24.24
N LEU A 101 9.44 -9.99 23.29
CA LEU A 101 9.89 -8.65 22.92
C LEU A 101 9.69 -7.62 24.04
N ASN A 102 8.78 -7.85 24.99
CA ASN A 102 8.69 -7.03 26.20
C ASN A 102 9.83 -7.25 27.21
N SER A 103 10.61 -8.34 27.11
CA SER A 103 11.90 -8.47 27.83
C SER A 103 13.09 -7.96 27.02
N VAL A 104 12.91 -7.72 25.73
CA VAL A 104 13.91 -7.18 24.80
C VAL A 104 13.85 -5.65 24.79
N GLY A 105 15.00 -4.99 24.72
CA GLY A 105 15.05 -3.53 24.63
C GLY A 105 14.47 -3.00 23.31
N VAL A 106 13.74 -1.88 23.38
CA VAL A 106 13.11 -1.15 22.25
C VAL A 106 13.99 -1.07 20.99
N ARG A 107 15.31 -0.99 21.15
CA ARG A 107 16.28 -0.98 20.03
C ARG A 107 16.24 -2.25 19.19
N SER A 108 16.33 -3.41 19.85
CA SER A 108 16.36 -4.71 19.19
C SER A 108 14.98 -5.11 18.68
N GLU A 109 13.91 -4.69 19.36
CA GLU A 109 12.52 -4.78 18.86
C GLU A 109 12.37 -4.03 17.52
N LEU A 110 12.81 -2.77 17.44
CA LEU A 110 12.73 -1.99 16.20
C LEU A 110 13.57 -2.60 15.08
N ILE A 111 14.78 -3.09 15.36
CA ILE A 111 15.66 -3.72 14.37
C ILE A 111 15.04 -5.04 13.85
N LEU A 112 14.47 -5.87 14.74
CA LEU A 112 13.85 -7.14 14.36
C LEU A 112 12.60 -6.94 13.49
N LEU A 113 11.85 -5.84 13.68
CA LEU A 113 10.71 -5.47 12.84
C LEU A 113 11.13 -4.79 11.54
N ALA A 114 12.20 -3.99 11.55
CA ALA A 114 12.66 -3.25 10.38
C ALA A 114 13.35 -4.13 9.35
N LEU A 115 14.16 -5.11 9.76
CA LEU A 115 14.93 -5.93 8.83
C LEU A 115 14.05 -6.73 7.83
N PRO A 116 12.96 -7.42 8.25
CA PRO A 116 12.03 -8.05 7.31
C PRO A 116 11.25 -7.04 6.46
N ALA A 117 10.94 -5.85 7.02
CA ALA A 117 10.24 -4.79 6.28
C ALA A 117 11.13 -4.20 5.16
N VAL A 118 12.44 -4.06 5.38
CA VAL A 118 13.41 -3.66 4.36
C VAL A 118 13.42 -4.67 3.21
N PHE A 119 13.59 -5.96 3.51
CA PHE A 119 13.60 -7.00 2.48
C PHE A 119 12.28 -7.09 1.70
N GLY A 120 11.13 -6.96 2.40
CA GLY A 120 9.81 -6.97 1.75
C GLY A 120 9.58 -5.78 0.82
N GLN A 121 10.07 -4.58 1.19
CA GLN A 121 9.89 -3.36 0.38
C GLN A 121 10.99 -3.15 -0.68
N ALA A 122 12.13 -3.82 -0.59
CA ALA A 122 13.21 -3.71 -1.57
C ALA A 122 12.90 -4.35 -2.94
N ILE A 123 11.94 -5.27 -3.02
CA ILE A 123 11.62 -6.04 -4.24
C ILE A 123 11.17 -5.10 -5.38
N ASP A 124 10.18 -4.24 -5.13
CA ASP A 124 9.57 -3.39 -6.17
C ASP A 124 10.53 -2.29 -6.68
N PRO A 125 11.37 -1.64 -5.84
CA PRO A 125 12.42 -0.74 -6.32
C PRO A 125 13.54 -1.47 -7.05
N MET A 126 13.94 -2.68 -6.63
CA MET A 126 14.96 -3.45 -7.37
C MET A 126 14.47 -3.80 -8.78
N ALA A 127 13.20 -4.17 -8.95
CA ALA A 127 12.62 -4.38 -10.28
C ALA A 127 12.63 -3.10 -11.13
N GLN A 128 12.28 -1.94 -10.56
CA GLN A 128 12.31 -0.65 -11.26
C GLN A 128 13.73 -0.18 -11.60
N LEU A 129 14.72 -0.42 -10.74
CA LEU A 129 16.14 -0.18 -11.03
C LEU A 129 16.59 -1.05 -12.21
N MET A 130 16.19 -2.32 -12.27
CA MET A 130 16.52 -3.22 -13.38
C MET A 130 15.82 -2.81 -14.69
N GLU A 131 14.53 -2.44 -14.66
CA GLU A 131 13.82 -1.87 -15.82
C GLU A 131 14.54 -0.60 -16.34
N THR A 132 14.89 0.31 -15.43
CA THR A 132 15.64 1.54 -15.74
C THR A 132 17.03 1.23 -16.33
N ALA A 133 17.73 0.21 -15.83
CA ALA A 133 19.03 -0.19 -16.35
C ALA A 133 18.95 -0.87 -17.72
N TYR A 134 17.96 -1.74 -17.95
CA TYR A 134 17.76 -2.37 -19.26
C TYR A 134 17.38 -1.35 -20.34
N ILE A 135 16.54 -0.36 -20.02
CA ILE A 135 16.19 0.71 -20.98
C ILE A 135 17.37 1.69 -21.17
N GLY A 136 18.11 2.04 -20.12
CA GLY A 136 19.28 2.94 -20.19
C GLY A 136 20.46 2.43 -21.02
N ARG A 137 20.50 1.13 -21.29
CA ARG A 137 21.46 0.47 -22.20
C ARG A 137 21.04 0.51 -23.67
N LEU A 138 19.77 0.79 -23.99
CA LEU A 138 19.33 1.07 -25.36
C LEU A 138 19.79 2.45 -25.80
N GLY A 139 19.59 3.46 -24.94
CA GLY A 139 20.02 4.82 -25.21
C GLY A 139 19.38 5.86 -24.28
N ALA A 140 19.92 7.07 -24.32
CA ALA A 140 19.40 8.21 -23.56
C ALA A 140 17.96 8.58 -24.00
N LEU A 141 17.67 8.50 -25.30
CA LEU A 141 16.38 8.85 -25.87
C LEU A 141 15.27 7.92 -25.36
N GLU A 142 15.56 6.63 -25.30
CA GLU A 142 14.67 5.56 -24.87
C GLU A 142 14.38 5.69 -23.38
N LEU A 143 15.41 5.90 -22.57
CA LEU A 143 15.27 6.03 -21.12
C LEU A 143 14.51 7.30 -20.73
N ALA A 144 14.81 8.42 -21.38
CA ALA A 144 14.06 9.67 -21.18
C ALA A 144 12.57 9.49 -21.53
N SER A 145 12.30 8.85 -22.67
CA SER A 145 10.95 8.59 -23.18
C SER A 145 10.15 7.66 -22.26
N ALA A 146 10.78 6.59 -21.77
CA ALA A 146 10.19 5.69 -20.80
C ALA A 146 9.92 6.39 -19.46
N GLY A 147 10.88 7.18 -18.94
CA GLY A 147 10.72 7.93 -17.69
C GLY A 147 9.53 8.90 -17.71
N ILE A 148 9.36 9.63 -18.83
CA ILE A 148 8.19 10.49 -19.05
C ILE A 148 6.89 9.67 -19.04
N GLY A 149 6.86 8.54 -19.77
CA GLY A 149 5.70 7.65 -19.82
C GLY A 149 5.34 7.02 -18.47
N VAL A 150 6.34 6.59 -17.69
CA VAL A 150 6.16 6.08 -16.32
C VAL A 150 5.63 7.16 -15.38
N SER A 151 6.12 8.40 -15.50
CA SER A 151 5.64 9.53 -14.68
C SER A 151 4.18 9.87 -14.99
N ILE A 152 3.79 9.92 -16.28
CA ILE A 152 2.39 10.12 -16.70
C ILE A 152 1.50 8.97 -16.22
N PHE A 153 1.91 7.71 -16.41
CA PHE A 153 1.17 6.54 -15.93
C PHE A 153 0.98 6.62 -14.41
N ASN A 154 2.04 6.88 -13.64
CA ASN A 154 2.00 6.92 -12.18
C ASN A 154 1.07 8.00 -11.62
N ILE A 155 1.04 9.22 -12.18
CA ILE A 155 0.11 10.25 -11.70
C ILE A 155 -1.34 9.91 -12.07
N VAL A 156 -1.62 9.51 -13.32
CA VAL A 156 -2.97 9.18 -13.79
C VAL A 156 -3.52 7.97 -13.04
N SER A 157 -2.77 6.87 -12.96
CA SER A 157 -3.19 5.68 -12.22
C SER A 157 -3.44 6.00 -10.75
N LYS A 158 -2.59 6.79 -10.07
CA LYS A 158 -2.80 7.06 -8.63
C LYS A 158 -3.99 7.99 -8.37
N ILE A 159 -4.38 8.86 -9.31
CA ILE A 159 -5.65 9.62 -9.24
C ILE A 159 -6.85 8.66 -9.21
N PHE A 160 -6.93 7.69 -10.13
CA PHE A 160 -8.09 6.79 -10.23
C PHE A 160 -8.08 5.64 -9.23
N ASN A 161 -6.92 5.12 -8.84
CA ASN A 161 -6.81 3.87 -8.08
C ASN A 161 -6.82 4.04 -6.56
N ILE A 162 -6.37 5.17 -6.00
CA ILE A 162 -6.38 5.38 -4.54
C ILE A 162 -7.82 5.44 -3.98
N PRO A 163 -8.79 6.14 -4.60
CA PRO A 163 -10.19 6.11 -4.13
C PRO A 163 -10.76 4.70 -4.19
N LEU A 164 -10.58 4.01 -5.33
CA LEU A 164 -11.04 2.63 -5.54
C LEU A 164 -10.48 1.66 -4.51
N LEU A 165 -9.17 1.74 -4.20
CA LEU A 165 -8.51 0.89 -3.21
C LEU A 165 -9.11 1.07 -1.81
N SER A 166 -9.41 2.32 -1.42
CA SER A 166 -10.08 2.62 -0.15
C SER A 166 -11.49 2.03 -0.13
N ILE A 167 -12.28 2.29 -1.17
CA ILE A 167 -13.66 1.84 -1.33
C ILE A 167 -13.76 0.31 -1.31
N ALA A 168 -12.92 -0.39 -2.07
CA ALA A 168 -12.88 -1.85 -2.13
C ALA A 168 -12.47 -2.49 -0.79
N THR A 169 -11.55 -1.86 -0.05
CA THR A 169 -11.14 -2.34 1.28
C THR A 169 -12.29 -2.17 2.29
N SER A 170 -12.97 -1.02 2.28
CA SER A 170 -14.10 -0.72 3.18
C SER A 170 -15.29 -1.65 2.94
N PHE A 171 -15.77 -1.79 1.70
CA PHE A 171 -16.91 -2.66 1.40
C PHE A 171 -16.66 -4.12 1.79
N VAL A 172 -15.45 -4.65 1.56
CA VAL A 172 -15.13 -6.04 1.94
C VAL A 172 -15.06 -6.20 3.46
N ALA A 173 -14.46 -5.25 4.19
CA ALA A 173 -14.44 -5.30 5.64
C ALA A 173 -15.87 -5.28 6.25
N GLU A 174 -16.76 -4.47 5.67
CA GLU A 174 -18.17 -4.41 6.06
C GLU A 174 -18.95 -5.69 5.71
N ASP A 175 -18.80 -6.22 4.50
CA ASP A 175 -19.49 -7.44 4.04
C ASP A 175 -19.05 -8.70 4.81
N ILE A 176 -17.77 -8.77 5.21
CA ILE A 176 -17.28 -9.79 6.15
C ILE A 176 -17.99 -9.66 7.51
N ALA A 177 -18.10 -8.45 8.07
CA ALA A 177 -18.74 -8.24 9.37
C ALA A 177 -20.24 -8.58 9.35
N ARG A 178 -20.94 -8.25 8.26
CA ARG A 178 -22.34 -8.59 8.00
C ARG A 178 -22.55 -10.09 7.74
N SER A 179 -21.57 -10.77 7.13
CA SER A 179 -21.60 -12.23 6.87
C SER A 179 -21.34 -13.06 8.13
N ALA A 180 -20.38 -12.64 8.95
CA ALA A 180 -20.05 -13.28 10.23
C ALA A 180 -21.22 -13.27 11.24
N THR A 181 -22.13 -12.29 11.14
CA THR A 181 -23.37 -12.24 11.92
C THR A 181 -24.53 -13.07 11.35
N LYS A 182 -24.39 -13.70 10.17
CA LYS A 182 -25.47 -14.47 9.52
C LYS A 182 -25.17 -15.96 9.31
N HIS A 183 -23.95 -16.33 8.89
CA HIS A 183 -23.64 -17.72 8.53
C HIS A 183 -22.26 -18.21 9.03
N PRO A 184 -22.14 -18.64 10.30
CA PRO A 184 -20.86 -19.06 10.90
C PRO A 184 -20.18 -20.27 10.25
N ASN A 185 -20.94 -21.16 9.60
CA ASN A 185 -20.45 -22.47 9.10
C ASN A 185 -20.25 -22.55 7.57
N SER A 186 -20.28 -21.42 6.85
CA SER A 186 -20.07 -21.42 5.40
C SER A 186 -18.58 -21.36 5.03
N GLY A 187 -18.02 -22.48 4.51
CA GLY A 187 -16.58 -22.62 4.21
C GLY A 187 -16.03 -21.76 3.07
N LYS A 188 -16.86 -20.92 2.45
CA LYS A 188 -16.48 -19.83 1.54
C LYS A 188 -17.42 -18.66 1.81
N LEU A 189 -16.89 -17.44 1.79
CA LEU A 189 -17.70 -16.24 1.97
C LEU A 189 -18.43 -15.87 0.68
N GLU A 190 -19.74 -15.63 0.78
CA GLU A 190 -20.65 -15.27 -0.33
C GLU A 190 -20.73 -13.75 -0.53
N LEU A 191 -19.63 -13.15 -0.99
CA LEU A 191 -19.44 -11.70 -0.97
C LEU A 191 -19.83 -11.05 -2.30
N THR A 192 -21.08 -10.59 -2.36
CA THR A 192 -21.59 -9.77 -3.49
C THR A 192 -20.77 -8.48 -3.68
N SER A 193 -20.19 -7.95 -2.60
CA SER A 193 -19.35 -6.75 -2.64
C SER A 193 -18.02 -6.97 -3.37
N VAL A 194 -17.44 -8.18 -3.31
CA VAL A 194 -16.21 -8.52 -4.03
C VAL A 194 -16.45 -8.52 -5.54
N SER A 195 -17.55 -9.11 -6.00
CA SER A 195 -17.95 -9.12 -7.41
C SER A 195 -18.18 -7.69 -7.94
N SER A 196 -18.89 -6.88 -7.16
CA SER A 196 -19.22 -5.48 -7.50
C SER A 196 -17.97 -4.60 -7.54
N ALA A 197 -17.03 -4.77 -6.60
CA ALA A 197 -15.74 -4.06 -6.58
C ALA A 197 -14.83 -4.44 -7.76
N LEU A 198 -14.83 -5.73 -8.18
CA LEU A 198 -14.07 -6.19 -9.34
C LEU A 198 -14.61 -5.62 -10.67
N ILE A 199 -15.94 -5.51 -10.81
CA ILE A 199 -16.57 -4.92 -12.00
C ILE A 199 -16.30 -3.41 -12.05
N LEU A 200 -16.40 -2.72 -10.92
CA LEU A 200 -16.01 -1.30 -10.81
C LEU A 200 -14.53 -1.09 -11.17
N ALA A 201 -13.64 -1.97 -10.69
CA ALA A 201 -12.22 -1.94 -11.03
C ALA A 201 -11.95 -2.18 -12.52
N ALA A 202 -12.63 -3.15 -13.14
CA ALA A 202 -12.53 -3.38 -14.57
C ALA A 202 -13.01 -2.16 -15.39
N GLY A 203 -14.15 -1.56 -15.01
CA GLY A 203 -14.69 -0.36 -15.65
C GLY A 203 -13.75 0.85 -15.55
N ILE A 204 -13.29 1.18 -14.34
CA ILE A 204 -12.32 2.27 -14.10
C ILE A 204 -11.02 2.00 -14.87
N GLY A 205 -10.52 0.76 -14.86
CA GLY A 205 -9.27 0.42 -15.54
C GLY A 205 -9.35 0.47 -17.07
N ILE A 206 -10.51 0.16 -17.66
CA ILE A 206 -10.77 0.37 -19.10
C ILE A 206 -10.85 1.86 -19.44
N ILE A 207 -11.49 2.68 -18.59
CA ILE A 207 -11.54 4.14 -18.75
C ILE A 207 -10.13 4.74 -18.63
N GLU A 208 -9.33 4.30 -17.65
CA GLU A 208 -7.94 4.71 -17.46
C GLU A 208 -7.07 4.33 -18.68
N ALA A 209 -7.20 3.10 -19.19
CA ALA A 209 -6.52 2.65 -20.40
C ALA A 209 -6.88 3.51 -21.62
N LEU A 210 -8.17 3.77 -21.84
CA LEU A 210 -8.66 4.56 -22.97
C LEU A 210 -8.19 6.03 -22.87
N ALA A 211 -8.24 6.61 -21.67
CA ALA A 211 -7.75 7.96 -21.39
C ALA A 211 -6.24 8.08 -21.62
N LEU A 212 -5.44 7.13 -21.14
CA LEU A 212 -3.98 7.10 -21.36
C LEU A 212 -3.63 6.87 -22.84
N PHE A 213 -4.35 5.98 -23.53
CA PHE A 213 -4.08 5.65 -24.93
C PHE A 213 -4.39 6.84 -25.87
N LEU A 214 -5.62 7.39 -25.80
CA LEU A 214 -6.05 8.52 -26.63
C LEU A 214 -5.42 9.84 -26.17
N GLY A 215 -5.35 10.07 -24.87
CA GLY A 215 -4.76 11.28 -24.25
C GLY A 215 -3.23 11.31 -24.27
N SER A 216 -2.55 10.24 -24.71
CA SER A 216 -1.09 10.12 -24.76
C SER A 216 -0.37 11.37 -25.30
N GLY A 217 -0.81 11.91 -26.44
CA GLY A 217 -0.25 13.12 -27.04
C GLY A 217 -0.52 14.41 -26.25
N LEU A 218 -1.65 14.49 -25.54
CA LEU A 218 -2.00 15.62 -24.66
C LEU A 218 -1.15 15.59 -23.39
N PHE A 219 -1.03 14.43 -22.73
CA PHE A 219 -0.19 14.29 -21.54
C PHE A 219 1.28 14.58 -21.85
N LEU A 220 1.80 14.14 -23.00
CA LEU A 220 3.15 14.51 -23.45
C LEU A 220 3.31 16.03 -23.63
N LYS A 221 2.32 16.71 -24.21
CA LYS A 221 2.33 18.18 -24.33
C LYS A 221 2.33 18.88 -22.97
N LEU A 222 1.59 18.37 -21.98
CA LEU A 222 1.59 18.88 -20.60
C LEU A 222 2.96 18.69 -19.92
N MET A 223 3.62 17.54 -20.15
CA MET A 223 5.02 17.28 -19.74
C MET A 223 6.06 18.12 -20.51
N GLY A 224 5.64 19.03 -21.42
CA GLY A 224 6.51 19.88 -22.21
C GLY A 224 7.12 19.23 -23.46
N VAL A 225 6.74 17.99 -23.78
CA VAL A 225 7.27 17.24 -24.92
C VAL A 225 6.54 17.62 -26.20
N SER A 226 7.01 18.71 -26.82
CA SER A 226 6.56 19.17 -28.15
C SER A 226 6.58 18.03 -29.19
N PRO A 227 5.64 17.97 -30.16
CA PRO A 227 5.65 16.99 -31.26
C PRO A 227 6.93 16.98 -32.10
N VAL A 228 7.71 18.07 -32.09
CA VAL A 228 9.01 18.20 -32.78
C VAL A 228 10.15 17.53 -31.98
N SER A 229 9.97 17.28 -30.68
CA SER A 229 10.99 16.64 -29.84
C SER A 229 11.22 15.19 -30.26
N PRO A 230 12.48 14.70 -30.35
CA PRO A 230 12.76 13.31 -30.70
C PRO A 230 12.13 12.33 -29.70
N MET A 231 11.91 12.73 -28.44
CA MET A 231 11.22 11.92 -27.42
C MET A 231 9.74 11.68 -27.73
N HIS A 232 9.07 12.53 -28.52
CA HIS A 232 7.61 12.50 -28.62
C HIS A 232 7.09 11.19 -29.21
N LYS A 233 7.73 10.65 -30.27
CA LYS A 233 7.35 9.36 -30.88
C LYS A 233 7.55 8.16 -29.94
N PRO A 234 8.77 7.88 -29.42
CA PRO A 234 8.99 6.75 -28.51
C PRO A 234 8.22 6.88 -27.18
N ALA A 235 8.11 8.08 -26.60
CA ALA A 235 7.36 8.27 -25.36
C ALA A 235 5.85 8.05 -25.56
N LYS A 236 5.29 8.45 -26.72
CA LYS A 236 3.88 8.15 -27.07
C LYS A 236 3.66 6.66 -27.23
N LEU A 237 4.54 5.97 -27.96
CA LEU A 237 4.46 4.51 -28.14
C LEU A 237 4.53 3.77 -26.81
N PHE A 238 5.52 4.07 -25.97
CA PHE A 238 5.68 3.47 -24.64
C PHE A 238 4.45 3.72 -23.75
N LEU A 239 3.94 4.96 -23.71
CA LEU A 239 2.75 5.31 -22.92
C LEU A 239 1.48 4.61 -23.42
N SER A 240 1.23 4.59 -24.74
CA SER A 240 0.09 3.88 -25.33
C SER A 240 0.16 2.36 -25.11
N LEU A 241 1.36 1.76 -25.07
CA LEU A 241 1.52 0.36 -24.69
C LEU A 241 1.30 0.14 -23.19
N ARG A 242 1.88 0.97 -22.32
CA ARG A 242 1.68 0.89 -20.86
C ARG A 242 0.21 1.06 -20.47
N ALA A 243 -0.56 1.85 -21.21
CA ALA A 243 -2.01 2.01 -21.04
C ALA A 243 -2.76 0.66 -21.09
N LEU A 244 -2.31 -0.31 -21.88
CA LEU A 244 -2.90 -1.66 -21.95
C LEU A 244 -2.74 -2.44 -20.63
N GLY A 245 -1.79 -2.06 -19.77
CA GLY A 245 -1.60 -2.62 -18.43
C GLY A 245 -2.44 -1.95 -17.35
N ALA A 246 -3.09 -0.81 -17.63
CA ALA A 246 -3.95 -0.12 -16.66
C ALA A 246 -5.09 -1.01 -16.13
N PRO A 247 -5.86 -1.77 -16.96
CA PRO A 247 -6.96 -2.59 -16.45
C PRO A 247 -6.49 -3.68 -15.48
N ALA A 248 -5.35 -4.32 -15.79
CA ALA A 248 -4.71 -5.26 -14.90
C ALA A 248 -4.27 -4.59 -13.59
N ASN A 249 -3.60 -3.44 -13.68
CA ASN A 249 -3.14 -2.66 -12.52
C ASN A 249 -4.29 -2.28 -11.57
N VAL A 250 -5.43 -1.83 -12.12
CA VAL A 250 -6.62 -1.42 -11.37
C VAL A 250 -7.29 -2.61 -10.68
N ILE A 251 -7.46 -3.74 -11.39
CA ILE A 251 -8.02 -4.96 -10.82
C ILE A 251 -7.09 -5.54 -9.75
N MET A 252 -5.77 -5.56 -9.98
CA MET A 252 -4.77 -5.96 -8.99
C MET A 252 -4.87 -5.14 -7.70
N LEU A 253 -5.03 -3.81 -7.80
CA LEU A 253 -5.16 -2.94 -6.64
C LEU A 253 -6.49 -3.17 -5.90
N ALA A 254 -7.60 -3.35 -6.62
CA ALA A 254 -8.87 -3.75 -5.99
C ALA A 254 -8.75 -5.10 -5.24
N VAL A 255 -8.10 -6.10 -5.84
CA VAL A 255 -7.85 -7.41 -5.18
C VAL A 255 -6.91 -7.29 -3.99
N GLN A 256 -5.92 -6.40 -4.01
CA GLN A 256 -5.14 -6.08 -2.81
C GLN A 256 -6.02 -5.50 -1.69
N GLY A 257 -6.95 -4.60 -2.00
CA GLY A 257 -7.91 -4.06 -1.02
C GLY A 257 -8.81 -5.15 -0.44
N ILE A 258 -9.33 -6.04 -1.28
CA ILE A 258 -10.12 -7.22 -0.90
C ILE A 258 -9.31 -8.12 0.07
N PHE A 259 -8.06 -8.45 -0.24
CA PHE A 259 -7.19 -9.26 0.63
C PHE A 259 -6.82 -8.57 1.96
N ARG A 260 -6.63 -7.25 1.95
CA ARG A 260 -6.45 -6.46 3.20
C ARG A 260 -7.71 -6.48 4.06
N GLY A 261 -8.90 -6.47 3.45
CA GLY A 261 -10.18 -6.70 4.14
C GLY A 261 -10.25 -8.08 4.81
N PHE A 262 -9.75 -9.13 4.14
CA PHE A 262 -9.54 -10.46 4.74
C PHE A 262 -8.41 -10.54 5.78
N LYS A 263 -7.71 -9.43 6.06
CA LYS A 263 -6.52 -9.35 6.94
C LYS A 263 -5.34 -10.23 6.48
N ASP A 264 -5.29 -10.59 5.19
CA ASP A 264 -4.16 -11.29 4.59
C ASP A 264 -3.33 -10.34 3.72
N THR A 265 -2.24 -9.84 4.29
CA THR A 265 -1.25 -9.01 3.60
C THR A 265 -0.11 -9.82 2.97
N LYS A 266 0.02 -11.12 3.27
CA LYS A 266 1.11 -11.97 2.78
C LYS A 266 0.86 -12.46 1.35
N THR A 267 -0.36 -12.94 1.10
CA THR A 267 -0.77 -13.47 -0.21
C THR A 267 -0.57 -12.45 -1.34
N PRO A 268 -0.94 -11.15 -1.19
CA PRO A 268 -0.72 -10.19 -2.26
C PRO A 268 0.76 -9.87 -2.51
N VAL A 269 1.55 -9.65 -1.44
CA VAL A 269 2.98 -9.33 -1.56
C VAL A 269 3.74 -10.45 -2.27
N PHE A 270 3.44 -11.72 -1.96
CA PHE A 270 4.04 -12.87 -2.63
C PHE A 270 3.80 -12.87 -4.15
N TYR A 271 2.56 -12.65 -4.59
CA TYR A 271 2.25 -12.64 -6.03
C TYR A 271 2.75 -11.38 -6.76
N ILE A 272 2.79 -10.23 -6.10
CA ILE A 272 3.41 -9.01 -6.63
C ILE A 272 4.91 -9.23 -6.86
N GLY A 273 5.62 -9.76 -5.86
CA GLY A 273 7.05 -10.08 -5.98
C GLY A 273 7.34 -11.10 -7.08
N LEU A 274 6.51 -12.14 -7.22
CA LEU A 274 6.64 -13.15 -8.29
C LEU A 274 6.43 -12.52 -9.69
N GLY A 275 5.50 -11.58 -9.84
CA GLY A 275 5.28 -10.88 -11.11
C GLY A 275 6.33 -9.81 -11.42
N ASN A 276 6.84 -9.11 -10.40
CA ASN A 276 7.94 -8.16 -10.60
C ASN A 276 9.24 -8.90 -10.95
N LEU A 277 9.46 -10.10 -10.40
CA LEU A 277 10.53 -11.01 -10.86
C LEU A 277 10.30 -11.48 -12.30
N SER A 278 9.05 -11.74 -12.72
CA SER A 278 8.77 -12.08 -14.12
C SER A 278 9.04 -10.89 -15.06
N ALA A 279 8.74 -9.65 -14.64
CA ALA A 279 9.05 -8.45 -15.44
C ALA A 279 10.56 -8.32 -15.67
N VAL A 280 11.35 -8.53 -14.61
CA VAL A 280 12.82 -8.57 -14.66
C VAL A 280 13.33 -9.65 -15.63
N ALA A 281 12.72 -10.84 -15.63
CA ALA A 281 13.11 -11.94 -16.52
C ALA A 281 12.69 -11.71 -17.98
N LEU A 282 11.52 -11.10 -18.22
CA LEU A 282 11.01 -10.82 -19.58
C LEU A 282 11.74 -9.66 -20.27
N LEU A 283 12.31 -8.71 -19.52
CA LEU A 283 13.05 -7.55 -20.06
C LEU A 283 14.16 -7.92 -21.06
N PRO A 284 15.21 -8.70 -20.71
CA PRO A 284 16.27 -9.03 -21.67
C PRO A 284 15.77 -9.85 -22.86
N LEU A 285 14.77 -10.71 -22.65
CA LEU A 285 14.16 -11.53 -23.70
C LEU A 285 13.43 -10.67 -24.74
N LEU A 286 12.59 -9.73 -24.30
CA LEU A 286 11.82 -8.85 -25.19
C LEU A 286 12.69 -7.75 -25.81
N ILE A 287 13.59 -7.15 -25.03
CA ILE A 287 14.43 -6.03 -25.47
C ILE A 287 15.51 -6.49 -26.46
N TYR A 288 16.28 -7.52 -26.11
CA TYR A 288 17.42 -7.97 -26.92
C TYR A 288 17.11 -9.22 -27.75
N GLY A 289 16.43 -10.23 -27.17
CA GLY A 289 16.11 -11.48 -27.86
C GLY A 289 15.15 -11.29 -29.04
N PHE A 290 14.04 -10.58 -28.80
CA PHE A 290 13.07 -10.20 -29.85
C PHE A 290 13.32 -8.81 -30.46
N GLN A 291 14.40 -8.13 -30.08
CA GLN A 291 14.83 -6.82 -30.59
C GLN A 291 13.75 -5.72 -30.52
N LEU A 292 12.79 -5.81 -29.60
CA LEU A 292 11.67 -4.86 -29.50
C LEU A 292 12.07 -3.53 -28.84
N GLY A 293 13.28 -3.41 -28.28
CA GLY A 293 13.75 -2.18 -27.66
C GLY A 293 12.79 -1.64 -26.59
N ILE A 294 12.49 -0.34 -26.63
CA ILE A 294 11.55 0.33 -25.70
C ILE A 294 10.13 -0.29 -25.72
N THR A 295 9.69 -0.83 -26.85
CA THR A 295 8.41 -1.58 -26.96
C THR A 295 8.45 -2.85 -26.11
N GLY A 296 9.60 -3.55 -26.09
CA GLY A 296 9.81 -4.74 -25.28
C GLY A 296 9.73 -4.47 -23.78
N ALA A 297 10.25 -3.32 -23.33
CA ALA A 297 10.11 -2.89 -21.94
C ALA A 297 8.65 -2.65 -21.54
N ALA A 298 7.89 -1.89 -22.36
CA ALA A 298 6.48 -1.65 -22.11
C ALA A 298 5.67 -2.96 -22.07
N ILE A 299 5.92 -3.88 -23.00
CA ILE A 299 5.26 -5.19 -23.06
C ILE A 299 5.60 -6.04 -21.83
N SER A 300 6.86 -6.08 -21.38
CA SER A 300 7.27 -6.81 -20.18
C SER A 300 6.41 -6.42 -18.96
N THR A 301 6.38 -5.13 -18.67
CA THR A 301 5.68 -4.57 -17.50
C THR A 301 4.15 -4.75 -17.61
N VAL A 302 3.57 -4.70 -18.82
CA VAL A 302 2.14 -5.02 -19.04
C VAL A 302 1.84 -6.50 -18.83
N VAL A 303 2.63 -7.41 -19.42
CA VAL A 303 2.45 -8.87 -19.26
C VAL A 303 2.56 -9.28 -17.80
N SER A 304 3.53 -8.72 -17.06
CA SER A 304 3.68 -8.99 -15.63
C SER A 304 2.53 -8.44 -14.78
N GLN A 305 2.00 -7.24 -15.09
CA GLN A 305 0.77 -6.75 -14.44
C GLN A 305 -0.41 -7.73 -14.65
N TYR A 306 -0.57 -8.31 -15.85
CA TYR A 306 -1.56 -9.36 -16.10
C TYR A 306 -1.28 -10.66 -15.34
N ILE A 307 -0.01 -11.11 -15.26
CA ILE A 307 0.38 -12.30 -14.48
C ILE A 307 -0.01 -12.14 -13.00
N ILE A 308 0.33 -11.01 -12.36
CA ILE A 308 -0.03 -10.77 -10.96
C ILE A 308 -1.55 -10.78 -10.80
N THR A 309 -2.27 -10.10 -11.70
CA THR A 309 -3.73 -10.01 -11.68
C THR A 309 -4.39 -11.40 -11.77
N ILE A 310 -3.92 -12.26 -12.68
CA ILE A 310 -4.43 -13.63 -12.85
C ILE A 310 -4.16 -14.48 -11.60
N LEU A 311 -2.96 -14.41 -11.03
CA LEU A 311 -2.59 -15.16 -9.82
C LEU A 311 -3.40 -14.70 -8.59
N LEU A 312 -3.60 -13.39 -8.45
CA LEU A 312 -4.44 -12.80 -7.40
C LEU A 312 -5.90 -13.22 -7.52
N LEU A 313 -6.48 -13.16 -8.74
CA LEU A 313 -7.86 -13.61 -8.98
C LEU A 313 -8.03 -15.12 -8.79
N TRP A 314 -7.02 -15.93 -9.13
CA TRP A 314 -7.01 -17.38 -8.87
C TRP A 314 -6.98 -17.69 -7.37
N SER A 315 -6.17 -16.96 -6.59
CA SER A 315 -6.14 -17.07 -5.13
C SER A 315 -7.46 -16.61 -4.50
N LEU A 316 -8.05 -15.51 -4.99
CA LEU A 316 -9.34 -14.99 -4.54
C LEU A 316 -10.48 -15.99 -4.78
N ARG A 317 -10.54 -16.61 -5.97
CA ARG A 317 -11.52 -17.66 -6.34
C ARG A 317 -11.49 -18.87 -5.39
N LYS A 318 -10.34 -19.16 -4.75
CA LYS A 318 -10.25 -20.25 -3.76
C LYS A 318 -10.92 -19.90 -2.43
N ARG A 319 -11.06 -18.61 -2.09
CA ARG A 319 -11.53 -18.14 -0.77
C ARG A 319 -12.96 -17.59 -0.77
N ALA A 320 -13.39 -16.94 -1.84
CA ALA A 320 -14.73 -16.36 -1.97
C ALA A 320 -15.48 -16.95 -3.17
N VAL A 321 -16.80 -17.07 -3.04
CA VAL A 321 -17.70 -17.32 -4.18
C VAL A 321 -18.03 -15.97 -4.80
N LEU A 322 -17.82 -15.83 -6.11
CA LEU A 322 -18.21 -14.64 -6.86
C LEU A 322 -19.69 -14.75 -7.25
N LEU A 323 -20.55 -14.05 -6.50
CA LEU A 323 -21.98 -13.96 -6.78
C LEU A 323 -22.30 -12.84 -7.79
N PRO A 324 -23.52 -12.81 -8.38
CA PRO A 324 -23.97 -11.71 -9.21
C PRO A 324 -23.88 -10.36 -8.46
N PRO A 325 -23.41 -9.27 -9.09
CA PRO A 325 -23.23 -7.99 -8.43
C PRO A 325 -24.58 -7.36 -8.03
N ARG A 326 -24.55 -6.50 -7.01
CA ARG A 326 -25.66 -5.59 -6.65
C ARG A 326 -25.10 -4.18 -6.58
N ILE A 327 -25.49 -3.35 -7.55
CA ILE A 327 -24.94 -2.00 -7.73
C ILE A 327 -25.66 -0.98 -6.84
N ASP A 328 -26.88 -1.30 -6.39
CA ASP A 328 -27.83 -0.40 -5.70
C ASP A 328 -27.48 -0.05 -4.24
N GLN A 329 -26.28 -0.39 -3.75
CA GLN A 329 -25.82 -0.09 -2.38
C GLN A 329 -24.47 0.65 -2.32
N LEU A 330 -24.03 1.24 -3.45
CA LEU A 330 -22.76 1.96 -3.53
C LEU A 330 -22.88 3.40 -2.97
N GLU A 331 -22.75 3.57 -1.64
CA GLU A 331 -22.66 4.89 -0.99
C GLU A 331 -21.31 5.59 -1.26
N PHE A 332 -21.09 5.95 -2.53
CA PHE A 332 -19.83 6.51 -3.03
C PHE A 332 -19.42 7.81 -2.32
N SER A 333 -20.39 8.63 -1.92
CA SER A 333 -20.17 9.96 -1.32
C SER A 333 -19.49 9.90 0.06
N GLY A 334 -19.95 9.02 0.97
CA GLY A 334 -19.43 8.93 2.32
C GLY A 334 -17.96 8.48 2.37
N TYR A 335 -17.66 7.41 1.63
CA TYR A 335 -16.31 6.86 1.56
C TYR A 335 -15.32 7.78 0.83
N LEU A 336 -15.76 8.47 -0.24
CA LEU A 336 -14.91 9.44 -0.95
C LEU A 336 -14.56 10.65 -0.08
N LYS A 337 -15.49 11.12 0.78
CA LYS A 337 -15.24 12.21 1.73
C LYS A 337 -14.15 11.85 2.76
N SER A 338 -14.16 10.61 3.25
CA SER A 338 -13.13 10.11 4.19
C SER A 338 -11.75 9.95 3.51
N GLY A 339 -11.72 9.38 2.31
CA GLY A 339 -10.48 9.25 1.53
C GLY A 339 -9.86 10.57 1.05
N GLY A 340 -10.64 11.66 1.02
CA GLY A 340 -10.28 12.94 0.39
C GLY A 340 -8.97 13.57 0.87
N MET A 341 -8.68 13.56 2.18
CA MET A 341 -7.44 14.14 2.71
C MET A 341 -6.21 13.27 2.41
N LEU A 342 -6.35 11.93 2.45
CA LEU A 342 -5.27 11.01 2.10
C LEU A 342 -4.97 11.05 0.58
N LEU A 343 -6.00 11.28 -0.23
CA LEU A 343 -5.87 11.59 -1.66
C LEU A 343 -5.11 12.89 -1.87
N GLY A 344 -5.54 14.00 -1.24
CA GLY A 344 -4.87 15.30 -1.34
C GLY A 344 -3.39 15.24 -0.95
N ARG A 345 -3.05 14.57 0.17
CA ARG A 345 -1.67 14.27 0.57
C ARG A 345 -0.87 13.62 -0.55
N THR A 346 -1.40 12.52 -1.10
CA THR A 346 -0.66 11.66 -2.02
C THR A 346 -0.52 12.32 -3.39
N LEU A 347 -1.56 13.01 -3.86
CA LEU A 347 -1.51 13.79 -5.10
C LEU A 347 -0.56 14.98 -4.98
N SER A 348 -0.46 15.66 -3.84
CA SER A 348 0.50 16.75 -3.62
C SER A 348 1.94 16.31 -3.92
N ILE A 349 2.39 15.19 -3.30
CA ILE A 349 3.74 14.64 -3.52
C ILE A 349 3.93 14.24 -5.00
N LEU A 350 2.96 13.54 -5.59
CA LEU A 350 3.07 13.04 -6.95
C LEU A 350 3.09 14.17 -7.99
N LEU A 351 2.25 15.20 -7.82
CA LEU A 351 2.25 16.38 -8.69
C LEU A 351 3.60 17.12 -8.61
N THR A 352 4.17 17.29 -7.41
CA THR A 352 5.52 17.87 -7.26
C THR A 352 6.58 17.03 -8.00
N MET A 353 6.54 15.70 -7.88
CA MET A 353 7.45 14.80 -8.61
C MET A 353 7.27 14.90 -10.14
N THR A 354 6.02 14.87 -10.62
CA THR A 354 5.69 14.97 -12.05
C THR A 354 6.05 16.33 -12.63
N ILE A 355 5.96 17.42 -11.86
CA ILE A 355 6.49 18.74 -12.25
C ILE A 355 8.01 18.68 -12.39
N GLY A 356 8.72 18.04 -11.45
CA GLY A 356 10.16 17.78 -11.57
C GLY A 356 10.52 17.01 -12.84
N THR A 357 9.81 15.92 -13.15
CA THR A 357 9.96 15.18 -14.41
C THR A 357 9.66 16.06 -15.64
N SER A 358 8.60 16.87 -15.61
CA SER A 358 8.22 17.79 -16.71
C SER A 358 9.30 18.83 -16.97
N MET A 359 9.92 19.39 -15.93
CA MET A 359 11.04 20.33 -16.09
C MET A 359 12.32 19.65 -16.60
N ALA A 360 12.54 18.37 -16.27
CA ALA A 360 13.67 17.59 -16.79
C ALA A 360 13.47 17.23 -18.27
N ALA A 361 12.26 16.81 -18.65
CA ALA A 361 11.87 16.53 -20.04
C ALA A 361 12.04 17.76 -20.96
N ARG A 362 11.78 18.97 -20.43
CA ARG A 362 11.98 20.24 -21.15
C ARG A 362 13.46 20.60 -21.40
N GLN A 363 14.39 20.00 -20.67
CA GLN A 363 15.85 20.16 -20.89
C GLN A 363 16.41 19.16 -21.92
N GLY A 364 15.57 18.30 -22.50
CA GLY A 364 15.94 17.39 -23.58
C GLY A 364 16.33 15.98 -23.13
N PRO A 365 16.67 15.09 -24.08
CA PRO A 365 16.80 13.65 -23.81
C PRO A 365 17.89 13.32 -22.80
N THR A 366 19.10 13.84 -22.96
CA THR A 366 20.26 13.57 -22.10
C THR A 366 20.00 13.98 -20.64
N ALA A 367 19.39 15.15 -20.43
CA ALA A 367 19.03 15.65 -19.10
C ALA A 367 17.91 14.83 -18.44
N MET A 368 16.89 14.44 -19.20
CA MET A 368 15.80 13.60 -18.71
C MET A 368 16.24 12.16 -18.42
N ALA A 369 17.13 11.58 -19.24
CA ALA A 369 17.74 10.27 -19.00
C ALA A 369 18.55 10.28 -17.69
N ALA A 370 19.40 11.29 -17.49
CA ALA A 370 20.15 11.47 -16.26
C ALA A 370 19.23 11.66 -15.04
N HIS A 371 18.18 12.48 -15.18
CA HIS A 371 17.15 12.64 -14.14
C HIS A 371 16.48 11.31 -13.78
N GLN A 372 16.12 10.48 -14.76
CA GLN A 372 15.47 9.19 -14.52
C GLN A 372 16.39 8.22 -13.75
N ILE A 373 17.68 8.11 -14.11
CA ILE A 373 18.66 7.29 -13.37
C ILE A 373 18.76 7.77 -11.92
N CYS A 374 18.95 9.07 -11.72
CA CYS A 374 19.12 9.67 -10.40
C CYS A 374 17.85 9.54 -9.55
N LEU A 375 16.66 9.74 -10.12
CA LEU A 375 15.37 9.60 -9.44
C LEU A 375 15.12 8.17 -8.97
N GLN A 376 15.47 7.17 -9.79
CA GLN A 376 15.26 5.76 -9.45
C GLN A 376 16.22 5.30 -8.33
N VAL A 377 17.51 5.66 -8.40
CA VAL A 377 18.47 5.39 -7.30
C VAL A 377 18.03 6.10 -6.01
N TRP A 378 17.59 7.37 -6.12
CA TRP A 378 17.13 8.17 -4.99
C TRP A 378 15.87 7.60 -4.33
N LEU A 379 14.86 7.19 -5.10
CA LEU A 379 13.65 6.54 -4.60
C LEU A 379 13.95 5.18 -3.95
N ALA A 380 14.72 4.33 -4.64
CA ALA A 380 15.02 2.99 -4.16
C ALA A 380 15.77 2.99 -2.82
N VAL A 381 16.73 3.91 -2.64
CA VAL A 381 17.47 4.03 -1.37
C VAL A 381 16.61 4.66 -0.28
N SER A 382 15.76 5.63 -0.62
CA SER A 382 14.85 6.27 0.35
C SER A 382 13.85 5.28 0.97
N LEU A 383 13.43 4.26 0.21
CA LEU A 383 12.48 3.25 0.68
C LEU A 383 13.05 2.30 1.76
N LEU A 384 14.38 2.23 1.95
CA LEU A 384 14.95 1.57 3.13
C LEU A 384 14.62 2.32 4.43
N ALA A 385 14.52 3.66 4.38
CA ALA A 385 14.10 4.45 5.54
C ALA A 385 12.59 4.39 5.78
N ASP A 386 11.78 4.20 4.74
CA ASP A 386 10.32 3.97 4.87
C ASP A 386 10.03 2.65 5.59
N ALA A 387 10.83 1.59 5.39
CA ALA A 387 10.72 0.36 6.17
C ALA A 387 10.96 0.57 7.67
N LEU A 388 11.98 1.36 8.05
CA LEU A 388 12.22 1.77 9.44
C LEU A 388 11.06 2.61 10.00
N ALA A 389 10.49 3.50 9.19
CA ALA A 389 9.34 4.32 9.56
C ALA A 389 8.08 3.48 9.83
N VAL A 390 7.80 2.48 8.99
CA VAL A 390 6.66 1.54 9.16
C VAL A 390 6.81 0.69 10.42
N SER A 391 8.03 0.25 10.77
CA SER A 391 8.27 -0.47 12.02
C SER A 391 8.09 0.44 13.25
N ALA A 392 8.58 1.67 13.21
CA ALA A 392 8.38 2.66 14.27
C ALA A 392 6.88 3.01 14.43
N GLN A 393 6.15 3.18 13.32
CA GLN A 393 4.71 3.41 13.28
C GLN A 393 3.95 2.31 14.04
N ALA A 394 4.24 1.03 13.77
CA ALA A 394 3.58 -0.10 14.41
C ALA A 394 3.84 -0.15 15.93
N MET A 395 5.09 0.05 16.35
CA MET A 395 5.48 0.07 17.76
C MET A 395 4.86 1.25 18.51
N ILE A 396 4.76 2.42 17.88
CA ILE A 396 4.12 3.61 18.45
C ILE A 396 2.61 3.40 18.57
N ALA A 397 1.93 2.91 17.53
CA ALA A 397 0.49 2.66 17.59
C ALA A 397 0.11 1.70 18.74
N SER A 398 0.90 0.64 18.96
CA SER A 398 0.71 -0.28 20.09
C SER A 398 1.02 0.38 21.45
N SER A 399 2.10 1.16 21.53
CA SER A 399 2.49 1.88 22.76
C SER A 399 1.52 3.01 23.12
N TYR A 400 0.89 3.64 22.12
CA TYR A 400 -0.10 4.70 22.28
C TYR A 400 -1.46 4.14 22.70
N ALA A 401 -1.89 3.03 22.10
CA ALA A 401 -3.09 2.29 22.53
C ALA A 401 -2.99 1.72 23.97
N THR A 402 -1.77 1.56 24.49
CA THR A 402 -1.50 1.17 25.89
C THR A 402 -1.11 2.36 26.79
N LEU A 403 -1.30 3.59 26.31
CA LEU A 403 -1.00 4.87 27.00
C LEU A 403 0.46 5.00 27.52
N ASN A 404 1.38 4.17 27.01
CA ASN A 404 2.76 4.12 27.43
C ASN A 404 3.61 5.16 26.69
N TYR A 405 3.33 6.43 26.96
CA TYR A 405 3.99 7.57 26.31
C TYR A 405 5.52 7.59 26.52
N LYS A 406 6.01 7.05 27.64
CA LYS A 406 7.45 6.86 27.88
C LYS A 406 8.09 5.81 26.96
N ARG A 407 7.34 4.81 26.48
CA ARG A 407 7.79 3.90 25.40
C ARG A 407 7.70 4.60 24.05
N VAL A 408 6.63 5.32 23.75
CA VAL A 408 6.48 6.14 22.52
C VAL A 408 7.67 7.09 22.33
N GLN A 409 8.06 7.85 23.36
CA GLN A 409 9.27 8.70 23.33
C GLN A 409 10.52 7.90 22.94
N LYS A 410 10.78 6.78 23.63
CA LYS A 410 11.99 5.97 23.42
C LYS A 410 12.04 5.39 22.00
N ILE A 411 10.89 5.00 21.44
CA ILE A 411 10.79 4.58 20.04
C ILE A 411 11.09 5.75 19.11
N ALA A 412 10.45 6.91 19.30
CA ALA A 412 10.61 8.07 18.43
C ALA A 412 12.06 8.59 18.41
N ILE A 413 12.68 8.80 19.57
CA ILE A 413 14.07 9.25 19.67
C ILE A 413 15.03 8.22 19.05
N PHE A 414 14.84 6.92 19.31
CA PHE A 414 15.71 5.91 18.74
C PHE A 414 15.54 5.78 17.21
N ALA A 415 14.30 5.82 16.71
CA ALA A 415 14.01 5.82 15.27
C ALA A 415 14.67 7.00 14.56
N LEU A 416 14.55 8.22 15.10
CA LEU A 416 15.22 9.41 14.55
C LEU A 416 16.75 9.28 14.60
N GLN A 417 17.32 8.77 15.70
CA GLN A 417 18.77 8.52 15.81
C GLN A 417 19.28 7.52 14.76
N ILE A 418 18.64 6.35 14.63
CA ILE A 418 19.06 5.35 13.64
C ILE A 418 18.75 5.81 12.20
N GLY A 419 17.74 6.68 12.02
CA GLY A 419 17.45 7.41 10.77
C GLY A 419 18.58 8.33 10.31
N VAL A 420 19.12 9.17 11.21
CA VAL A 420 20.28 10.02 10.91
C VAL A 420 21.52 9.16 10.59
N ILE A 421 21.79 8.14 11.39
CA ILE A 421 22.96 7.25 11.21
C ILE A 421 22.87 6.50 9.87
N SER A 422 21.73 5.90 9.55
CA SER A 422 21.51 5.20 8.28
C SER A 422 21.52 6.17 7.10
N GLY A 423 20.88 7.33 7.18
CA GLY A 423 20.92 8.35 6.13
C GLY A 423 22.33 8.87 5.83
N LEU A 424 23.17 9.06 6.86
CA LEU A 424 24.58 9.42 6.69
C LEU A 424 25.41 8.27 6.10
N ALA A 425 25.19 7.03 6.56
CA ALA A 425 25.84 5.85 5.98
C ALA A 425 25.47 5.66 4.49
N LEU A 426 24.21 5.89 4.14
CA LEU A 426 23.72 5.89 2.76
C LEU A 426 24.30 7.05 1.94
N THR A 427 24.47 8.24 2.52
CA THR A 427 25.15 9.38 1.88
C THR A 427 26.57 9.01 1.46
N ILE A 428 27.36 8.47 2.40
CA ILE A 428 28.77 8.11 2.19
C ILE A 428 28.88 6.92 1.23
N GLY A 429 28.10 5.86 1.47
CA GLY A 429 28.09 4.65 0.66
C GLY A 429 27.65 4.89 -0.78
N LEU A 430 26.62 5.72 -1.00
CA LEU A 430 26.25 6.16 -2.35
C LEU A 430 27.34 7.02 -2.96
N TYR A 431 27.83 8.07 -2.30
CA TYR A 431 28.78 8.99 -2.91
C TYR A 431 30.07 8.28 -3.38
N ALA A 432 30.57 7.33 -2.60
CA ALA A 432 31.72 6.50 -2.97
C ALA A 432 31.45 5.53 -4.14
N SER A 433 30.21 5.08 -4.33
CA SER A 433 29.84 4.06 -5.33
C SER A 433 29.10 4.61 -6.57
N PHE A 434 28.62 5.85 -6.52
CA PHE A 434 27.67 6.42 -7.50
C PHE A 434 28.18 6.37 -8.94
N GLY A 435 29.48 6.61 -9.15
CA GLY A 435 30.11 6.54 -10.47
C GLY A 435 30.12 5.13 -11.07
N ASN A 436 30.10 4.08 -10.25
CA ASN A 436 29.98 2.69 -10.69
C ASN A 436 28.51 2.29 -10.83
N ILE A 437 27.65 2.72 -9.92
CA ILE A 437 26.18 2.53 -10.00
C ILE A 437 25.64 3.12 -11.31
N ALA A 438 25.98 4.37 -11.64
CA ALA A 438 25.55 5.04 -12.87
C ALA A 438 25.95 4.28 -14.14
N ARG A 439 27.16 3.69 -14.16
CA ARG A 439 27.68 2.85 -15.25
C ARG A 439 26.96 1.50 -15.41
N LEU A 440 26.11 1.09 -14.47
CA LEU A 440 25.23 -0.06 -14.65
C LEU A 440 24.06 0.30 -15.58
N PHE A 441 23.51 1.51 -15.43
CA PHE A 441 22.35 1.98 -16.19
C PHE A 441 22.69 2.37 -17.63
N THR A 442 23.83 3.03 -17.87
CA THR A 442 24.19 3.47 -19.22
C THR A 442 25.70 3.49 -19.46
N SER A 443 26.06 3.38 -20.74
CA SER A 443 27.43 3.55 -21.25
C SER A 443 27.68 4.97 -21.77
N ASP A 444 26.64 5.79 -21.91
CA ASP A 444 26.68 7.10 -22.57
C ASP A 444 27.49 8.13 -21.75
N PRO A 445 28.57 8.70 -22.31
CA PRO A 445 29.44 9.63 -21.58
C PRO A 445 28.76 10.96 -21.26
N GLU A 446 27.85 11.46 -22.11
CA GLU A 446 27.12 12.71 -21.85
C GLU A 446 26.14 12.52 -20.70
N VAL A 447 25.34 11.44 -20.73
CA VAL A 447 24.42 11.11 -19.63
C VAL A 447 25.22 10.90 -18.34
N LEU A 448 26.35 10.19 -18.37
CA LEU A 448 27.19 10.01 -17.19
C LEU A 448 27.79 11.31 -16.64
N MET A 449 28.11 12.30 -17.48
CA MET A 449 28.51 13.65 -17.02
C MET A 449 27.35 14.38 -16.35
N VAL A 450 26.15 14.35 -16.93
CA VAL A 450 24.97 15.00 -16.35
C VAL A 450 24.54 14.32 -15.04
N VAL A 451 24.59 12.98 -14.97
CA VAL A 451 24.33 12.19 -13.75
C VAL A 451 25.27 12.60 -12.60
N ARG A 452 26.54 12.90 -12.88
CA ARG A 452 27.49 13.39 -11.85
C ARG A 452 27.07 14.72 -11.23
N SER A 453 26.47 15.63 -11.99
CA SER A 453 25.97 16.91 -11.44
C SER A 453 24.80 16.71 -10.46
N CYS A 454 24.00 15.67 -10.67
CA CYS A 454 22.88 15.31 -9.80
C CYS A 454 23.32 14.49 -8.57
N ALA A 455 24.44 13.77 -8.67
CA ALA A 455 24.94 12.84 -7.65
C ALA A 455 25.03 13.46 -6.25
N LEU A 456 25.51 14.71 -6.15
CA LEU A 456 25.64 15.40 -4.87
C LEU A 456 24.29 15.61 -4.19
N PHE A 457 23.24 16.03 -4.92
CA PHE A 457 21.89 16.13 -4.37
C PHE A 457 21.31 14.76 -3.99
N VAL A 458 21.50 13.75 -4.84
CA VAL A 458 21.01 12.39 -4.58
C VAL A 458 21.62 11.81 -3.30
N CYS A 459 22.92 12.02 -3.06
CA CYS A 459 23.60 11.52 -1.87
C CYS A 459 23.30 12.38 -0.64
N ALA A 460 23.46 13.70 -0.72
CA ALA A 460 23.34 14.61 0.43
C ALA A 460 21.90 14.74 0.96
N SER A 461 20.88 14.42 0.15
CA SER A 461 19.49 14.40 0.62
C SER A 461 19.11 13.17 1.45
N GLN A 462 19.91 12.09 1.48
CA GLN A 462 19.51 10.86 2.18
C GLN A 462 19.21 11.00 3.69
N PRO A 463 19.92 11.82 4.49
CA PRO A 463 19.56 12.03 5.91
C PRO A 463 18.25 12.81 6.05
N ILE A 464 17.99 13.76 5.14
CA ILE A 464 16.77 14.57 5.09
C ILE A 464 15.58 13.68 4.70
N ASN A 465 15.76 12.84 3.68
CA ASN A 465 14.77 11.84 3.26
C ASN A 465 14.46 10.90 4.43
N ALA A 466 15.47 10.30 5.05
CA ALA A 466 15.29 9.35 6.14
C ALA A 466 14.49 9.96 7.30
N LEU A 467 14.83 11.18 7.72
CA LEU A 467 14.05 11.91 8.73
C LEU A 467 12.62 12.20 8.26
N ALA A 468 12.40 12.62 7.01
CA ALA A 468 11.06 12.90 6.47
C ALA A 468 10.16 11.65 6.44
N PHE A 469 10.68 10.49 6.02
CA PHE A 469 9.93 9.22 6.06
C PHE A 469 9.63 8.79 7.50
N ILE A 470 10.62 8.89 8.40
CA ILE A 470 10.43 8.56 9.82
C ILE A 470 9.38 9.47 10.45
N PHE A 471 9.43 10.78 10.24
CA PHE A 471 8.41 11.70 10.75
C PHE A 471 6.99 11.35 10.27
N ASP A 472 6.79 11.00 8.99
CA ASP A 472 5.50 10.52 8.52
C ASP A 472 5.03 9.27 9.30
N GLY A 473 5.92 8.29 9.50
CA GLY A 473 5.66 7.08 10.31
C GLY A 473 5.36 7.37 11.79
N LEU A 474 6.04 8.34 12.41
CA LEU A 474 5.79 8.78 13.79
C LEU A 474 4.36 9.35 13.93
N HIS A 475 3.97 10.26 13.04
CA HIS A 475 2.63 10.87 13.07
C HIS A 475 1.53 9.86 12.75
N TYR A 476 1.76 8.93 11.82
CA TYR A 476 0.86 7.82 11.54
C TYR A 476 0.73 6.84 12.70
N GLY A 477 1.79 6.64 13.49
CA GLY A 477 1.74 5.85 14.72
C GLY A 477 0.88 6.52 15.81
N ALA A 478 0.87 7.85 15.82
CA ALA A 478 0.03 8.67 16.71
C ALA A 478 -1.37 8.98 16.12
N SER A 479 -1.72 8.45 14.95
CA SER A 479 -2.97 8.72 14.22
C SER A 479 -3.22 10.20 13.83
N ASP A 480 -2.18 11.03 13.72
CA ASP A 480 -2.26 12.47 13.43
C ASP A 480 -2.44 12.76 11.92
N PHE A 481 -3.38 12.04 11.28
CA PHE A 481 -3.53 11.96 9.82
C PHE A 481 -3.88 13.31 9.17
N ASP A 482 -4.75 14.10 9.82
CA ASP A 482 -5.20 15.39 9.32
C ASP A 482 -4.05 16.40 9.21
N TYR A 483 -3.17 16.42 10.22
CA TYR A 483 -1.97 17.25 10.19
C TYR A 483 -1.03 16.83 9.05
N VAL A 484 -0.72 15.54 8.94
CA VAL A 484 0.19 15.04 7.89
C VAL A 484 -0.39 15.34 6.50
N ALA A 485 -1.70 15.23 6.31
CA ALA A 485 -2.35 15.58 5.05
C ALA A 485 -2.24 17.07 4.72
N GLN A 486 -2.64 17.95 5.63
CA GLN A 486 -2.59 19.41 5.44
C GLN A 486 -1.15 19.90 5.23
N ALA A 487 -0.21 19.45 6.06
CA ALA A 487 1.21 19.80 5.94
C ALA A 487 1.78 19.35 4.59
N THR A 488 1.49 18.14 4.14
CA THR A 488 1.98 17.64 2.84
C THR A 488 1.39 18.40 1.64
N ILE A 489 0.14 18.87 1.75
CA ILE A 489 -0.48 19.73 0.73
C ILE A 489 0.26 21.07 0.65
N VAL A 490 0.44 21.76 1.78
CA VAL A 490 1.18 23.05 1.83
C VAL A 490 2.62 22.89 1.32
N VAL A 491 3.33 21.86 1.79
CA VAL A 491 4.72 21.60 1.42
C VAL A 491 4.88 21.27 -0.06
N GLY A 492 3.99 20.47 -0.65
CA GLY A 492 4.02 20.18 -2.08
C GLY A 492 3.68 21.38 -2.95
N VAL A 493 2.76 22.26 -2.52
CA VAL A 493 2.49 23.54 -3.21
C VAL A 493 3.74 24.43 -3.24
N ILE A 494 4.39 24.66 -2.08
CA ILE A 494 5.62 25.46 -2.00
C ILE A 494 6.73 24.86 -2.87
N SER A 495 6.92 23.54 -2.79
CA SER A 495 7.95 22.83 -3.56
C SER A 495 7.67 22.86 -5.07
N SER A 496 6.40 22.82 -5.48
CA SER A 496 5.99 22.92 -6.88
C SER A 496 6.23 24.31 -7.45
N LEU A 497 6.00 25.38 -6.67
CA LEU A 497 6.35 26.75 -7.07
C LEU A 497 7.87 26.91 -7.26
N ILE A 498 8.67 26.35 -6.35
CA ILE A 498 10.14 26.34 -6.47
C ILE A 498 10.59 25.56 -7.71
N LEU A 499 9.99 24.40 -8.00
CA LEU A 499 10.28 23.60 -9.20
C LEU A 499 9.84 24.26 -10.51
N LEU A 500 8.85 25.16 -10.50
CA LEU A 500 8.47 25.91 -11.70
C LEU A 500 9.42 27.09 -11.99
N TRP A 501 10.11 27.61 -10.97
CA TRP A 501 11.03 28.75 -11.10
C TRP A 501 12.51 28.33 -11.21
N ALA A 502 13.03 27.58 -10.23
CA ALA A 502 14.46 27.32 -10.09
C ALA A 502 15.13 26.66 -11.32
N PRO A 503 14.49 25.75 -12.08
CA PRO A 503 15.10 25.17 -13.28
C PRO A 503 15.31 26.16 -14.43
N SER A 504 14.62 27.30 -14.45
CA SER A 504 14.85 28.35 -15.44
C SER A 504 16.16 29.12 -15.22
N VAL A 505 16.71 29.07 -13.98
CA VAL A 505 17.95 29.75 -13.58
C VAL A 505 19.10 28.75 -13.43
N PHE A 506 18.83 27.57 -12.86
CA PHE A 506 19.85 26.58 -12.47
C PHE A 506 19.74 25.23 -13.21
N GLY A 507 18.92 25.14 -14.26
CA GLY A 507 18.74 23.93 -15.05
C GLY A 507 18.37 22.71 -14.20
N LEU A 508 19.02 21.57 -14.47
CA LEU A 508 18.77 20.31 -13.78
C LEU A 508 19.13 20.36 -12.27
N ALA A 509 20.12 21.17 -11.87
CA ALA A 509 20.41 21.40 -10.46
C ALA A 509 19.26 22.12 -9.73
N GLY A 510 18.55 23.02 -10.42
CA GLY A 510 17.32 23.65 -9.90
C GLY A 510 16.19 22.65 -9.64
N ILE A 511 16.08 21.59 -10.45
CA ILE A 511 15.11 20.51 -10.23
C ILE A 511 15.48 19.72 -8.97
N TRP A 512 16.75 19.34 -8.84
CA TRP A 512 17.22 18.57 -7.68
C TRP A 512 17.19 19.38 -6.37
N ALA A 513 17.45 20.69 -6.42
CA ALA A 513 17.21 21.60 -5.32
C ALA A 513 15.72 21.64 -4.91
N GLY A 514 14.78 21.70 -5.86
CA GLY A 514 13.35 21.64 -5.57
C GLY A 514 12.89 20.30 -4.97
N LEU A 515 13.38 19.17 -5.49
CA LEU A 515 13.10 17.84 -4.91
C LEU A 515 13.71 17.63 -3.52
N THR A 516 14.91 18.18 -3.27
CA THR A 516 15.53 18.20 -1.94
C THR A 516 14.73 19.10 -0.98
N THR A 517 14.22 20.23 -1.48
CA THR A 517 13.37 21.15 -0.71
C THR A 517 12.04 20.49 -0.32
N LEU A 518 11.44 19.65 -1.17
CA LEU A 518 10.23 18.87 -0.83
C LEU A 518 10.45 17.98 0.40
N MET A 519 11.58 17.27 0.49
CA MET A 519 11.89 16.42 1.64
C MET A 519 12.36 17.24 2.85
N GLY A 520 13.11 18.33 2.64
CA GLY A 520 13.50 19.27 3.69
C GLY A 520 12.30 19.92 4.37
N LEU A 521 11.31 20.37 3.61
CA LEU A 521 10.08 20.95 4.13
C LEU A 521 9.19 19.91 4.84
N ARG A 522 9.14 18.65 4.37
CA ARG A 522 8.45 17.56 5.09
C ARG A 522 9.12 17.25 6.44
N MET A 523 10.46 17.17 6.46
CA MET A 523 11.24 17.03 7.69
C MET A 523 10.97 18.20 8.66
N VAL A 524 11.02 19.45 8.17
CA VAL A 524 10.74 20.65 8.99
C VAL A 524 9.31 20.64 9.52
N ALA A 525 8.30 20.27 8.71
CA ALA A 525 6.93 20.14 9.18
C ALA A 525 6.79 19.06 10.27
N GLY A 526 7.52 17.96 10.18
CA GLY A 526 7.58 16.94 11.23
C GLY A 526 8.20 17.46 12.54
N ILE A 527 9.31 18.19 12.45
CA ILE A 527 9.98 18.82 13.59
C ILE A 527 9.08 19.88 14.25
N LEU A 528 8.45 20.76 13.47
CA LEU A 528 7.55 21.81 13.96
C LEU A 528 6.37 21.22 14.74
N ARG A 529 5.76 20.14 14.27
CA ARG A 529 4.68 19.45 14.98
C ARG A 529 5.15 18.86 16.30
N HIS A 530 6.33 18.21 16.29
CA HIS A 530 6.93 17.62 17.49
C HIS A 530 7.30 18.67 18.57
N MET A 531 7.61 19.90 18.16
CA MET A 531 7.84 21.03 19.08
C MET A 531 6.56 21.79 19.48
N SER A 532 5.43 21.56 18.80
CA SER A 532 4.19 22.33 19.02
C SER A 532 3.44 21.87 20.27
N PRO A 533 3.07 22.76 21.22
CA PRO A 533 2.52 22.37 22.51
C PRO A 533 1.01 22.07 22.52
N HIS A 534 0.34 21.84 21.38
CA HIS A 534 -1.13 21.68 21.33
C HIS A 534 -1.65 20.22 21.46
N GLN A 535 -2.40 19.95 22.54
CA GLN A 535 -3.30 18.82 22.84
C GLN A 535 -2.83 17.37 22.57
N THR A 536 -2.45 16.96 21.36
CA THR A 536 -1.71 15.69 21.15
C THR A 536 -0.33 15.74 21.84
N SER A 537 0.14 16.95 22.11
CA SER A 537 1.35 17.29 22.86
C SER A 537 1.35 16.86 24.34
N ALA A 538 0.23 16.62 25.02
CA ALA A 538 0.25 16.40 26.48
C ALA A 538 1.14 15.20 26.88
N ALA A 539 1.17 14.18 26.03
CA ALA A 539 2.03 13.00 26.12
C ALA A 539 3.48 13.22 25.65
N LEU A 540 3.72 14.21 24.77
CA LEU A 540 4.99 14.43 24.05
C LEU A 540 5.76 15.68 24.51
N ALA A 541 5.14 16.58 25.28
CA ALA A 541 5.75 17.79 25.83
C ALA A 541 6.43 17.53 27.20
N GLN A 542 5.84 16.67 28.04
CA GLN A 542 6.50 16.14 29.26
C GLN A 542 7.80 15.39 28.96
N VAL A 543 8.04 15.09 27.68
CA VAL A 543 9.06 14.20 27.15
C VAL A 543 10.35 14.94 26.76
N VAL A 544 10.31 16.25 26.49
CA VAL A 544 11.48 17.03 26.03
C VAL A 544 12.03 18.00 27.09
N MET A 545 11.19 18.56 27.97
CA MET A 545 11.58 19.59 28.95
C MET A 545 11.12 19.27 30.39
N PRO A 546 11.84 18.41 31.14
CA PRO A 546 11.45 18.05 32.51
C PRO A 546 11.46 19.22 33.51
N SER A 547 12.37 20.18 33.31
CA SER A 547 12.62 21.29 34.25
C SER A 547 11.56 22.39 34.22
N VAL A 548 10.77 22.51 33.14
CA VAL A 548 9.78 23.59 32.98
C VAL A 548 8.44 23.25 33.64
N TYR A 549 8.03 21.98 33.61
CA TYR A 549 6.72 21.53 34.11
C TYR A 549 6.73 20.97 35.54
N ALA A 550 7.90 20.85 36.18
CA ALA A 550 7.99 20.43 37.58
C ALA A 550 7.38 21.45 38.58
N GLY A 551 7.16 22.70 38.15
CA GLY A 551 6.61 23.77 38.98
C GLY A 551 5.08 23.86 39.07
N SER A 552 4.34 23.25 38.15
CA SER A 552 2.87 23.41 38.08
C SER A 552 2.11 22.24 38.72
N LYS A 553 2.28 22.06 40.03
CA LYS A 553 1.25 21.40 40.84
C LYS A 553 0.11 22.38 41.06
N ASP A 554 -0.98 22.21 40.31
CA ASP A 554 -2.36 22.35 40.80
C ASP A 554 -3.36 22.23 39.62
N TYR A 555 -4.08 21.11 39.57
CA TYR A 555 -5.36 20.98 38.87
C TYR A 555 -6.23 20.00 39.67
N PRO A 556 -7.48 20.34 40.00
CA PRO A 556 -8.29 19.59 40.96
C PRO A 556 -8.84 18.27 40.38
N SER A 557 -8.94 17.26 41.25
CA SER A 557 -9.49 15.93 40.93
C SER A 557 -11.03 15.93 40.97
N VAL A 558 -11.65 15.90 39.79
CA VAL A 558 -13.10 15.68 39.57
C VAL A 558 -13.26 15.08 38.16
N ILE A 559 -14.13 14.11 37.87
CA ILE A 559 -15.23 13.49 38.63
C ILE A 559 -15.10 11.96 38.58
N GLU A 560 -15.48 11.24 39.64
CA GLU A 560 -15.78 9.80 39.63
C GLU A 560 -17.20 9.56 40.19
N THR A 561 -17.83 8.43 39.83
CA THR A 561 -19.26 8.07 40.09
C THR A 561 -20.28 8.92 39.29
N ASN A 562 -21.51 8.47 39.01
CA ASN A 562 -22.28 7.34 39.53
C ASN A 562 -23.15 6.67 38.42
N PRO A 563 -23.13 5.32 38.25
CA PRO A 563 -23.99 4.62 37.31
C PRO A 563 -25.39 4.28 37.89
N SER A 564 -26.29 5.25 38.00
CA SER A 564 -27.71 4.96 38.33
C SER A 564 -28.69 6.13 38.06
N LEU A 565 -29.33 6.17 36.88
CA LEU A 565 -30.70 6.68 36.64
C LEU A 565 -31.07 6.66 35.12
N LEU A 566 -32.24 6.08 34.82
CA LEU A 566 -33.00 6.09 33.54
C LEU A 566 -32.31 5.51 32.29
#